data_AF-A0A7H4PB33-F1
#
_entry.id   AF-A0A7H4PB33-F1
#
_cell.length_a   1.000
_cell.length_b   1.000
_cell.length_c   1.000
_cell.angle_alpha   90.00
_cell.angle_beta   90.00
_cell.angle_gamma   90.00
#
_symmetry.space_group_name_H-M   'P 1'
#
loop_
_entity.id
_entity.type
_entity.pdbx_description
1 polymer ?
#
loop_
_entity_poly.entity_id
_entity_poly.type
_entity_poly.pdbx_seq_one_letter_code
_entity_poly.pdbx_strand_id
1 'polypeptide(L)'
;MLNWWMKRVSVINRKLLSAGEKQIYAIAILEALAKTSGRDFPVIIDTPLGRLDSQHRDKLINHYFPEASHQVVLLSTDTEVDERYFVDRLRDDISHAYEIVFNAHTKSSALKPGYFWELTKEAV
;
A
#
# COMPACT_ATOMS: atom_id res chain seq x y z
N MET A 1 3.35 -47.32 3.47
CA MET A 1 4.24 -46.15 3.60
C MET A 1 3.85 -45.13 2.53
N LEU A 2 2.76 -44.38 2.73
CA LEU A 2 2.34 -43.21 1.94
C LEU A 2 1.08 -42.68 2.67
N ASN A 3 1.19 -41.57 3.41
CA ASN A 3 0.06 -40.78 3.95
C ASN A 3 0.52 -39.58 4.81
N TRP A 4 1.83 -39.39 4.99
CA TRP A 4 2.39 -38.29 5.79
C TRP A 4 2.44 -36.92 5.09
N TRP A 5 1.96 -36.80 3.85
CA TRP A 5 2.09 -35.59 3.03
C TRP A 5 0.83 -34.73 2.89
N MET A 6 -0.33 -35.17 3.41
CA MET A 6 -1.51 -34.29 3.55
C MET A 6 -1.47 -33.57 4.89
N LYS A 7 -0.49 -32.68 5.08
CA LYS A 7 -0.56 -31.70 6.16
C LYS A 7 -1.71 -30.75 5.85
N ARG A 8 -2.69 -30.78 6.77
CA ARG A 8 -3.99 -30.09 6.73
C ARG A 8 -3.82 -28.63 6.29
N VAL A 9 -4.45 -28.27 5.18
CA VAL A 9 -4.85 -26.87 4.95
C VAL A 9 -5.91 -26.58 5.99
N SER A 10 -5.57 -25.82 7.04
CA SER A 10 -6.56 -25.29 7.95
C SER A 10 -7.40 -24.27 7.17
N VAL A 11 -8.71 -24.50 7.09
CA VAL A 11 -9.63 -23.55 6.48
C VAL A 11 -9.55 -22.24 7.26
N ILE A 12 -9.09 -21.16 6.62
CA ILE A 12 -9.06 -19.83 7.24
C ILE A 12 -10.51 -19.36 7.38
N ASN A 13 -11.02 -19.34 8.61
CA ASN A 13 -12.33 -18.77 8.87
C ASN A 13 -12.24 -17.24 8.80
N ARG A 14 -12.59 -16.68 7.63
CA ARG A 14 -12.59 -15.23 7.39
C ARG A 14 -13.39 -14.43 8.42
N LYS A 15 -14.36 -15.04 9.13
CA LYS A 15 -15.13 -14.37 10.18
C LYS A 15 -14.30 -14.10 11.45
N LEU A 16 -13.26 -14.90 11.70
CA LEU A 16 -12.37 -14.77 12.86
C LEU A 16 -11.24 -13.75 12.65
N LEU A 17 -10.98 -13.35 11.41
CA LEU A 17 -9.94 -12.36 11.10
C LEU A 17 -10.36 -10.96 11.57
N SER A 18 -9.44 -10.25 12.18
CA SER A 18 -9.54 -8.81 12.45
C SER A 18 -9.70 -8.01 11.15
N ALA A 19 -10.07 -6.73 11.27
CA ALA A 19 -10.18 -5.85 10.10
C ALA A 19 -8.85 -5.71 9.35
N GLY A 20 -7.73 -5.61 10.08
CA GLY A 20 -6.39 -5.54 9.51
C GLY A 20 -5.96 -6.83 8.82
N GLU A 21 -6.17 -7.98 9.46
CA GLU A 21 -5.83 -9.28 8.83
C GLU A 21 -6.66 -9.55 7.57
N LYS A 22 -7.93 -9.12 7.54
CA LYS A 22 -8.76 -9.19 6.32
C LYS A 22 -8.17 -8.35 5.18
N GLN A 23 -7.60 -7.19 5.48
CA GLN A 23 -6.95 -6.34 4.50
C GLN A 23 -5.66 -6.98 3.96
N ILE A 24 -4.81 -7.51 4.84
CA ILE A 24 -3.59 -8.24 4.43
C ILE A 24 -3.95 -9.45 3.56
N TYR A 25 -4.97 -10.21 3.96
CA TYR A 25 -5.45 -11.34 3.18
C TYR A 25 -5.94 -10.92 1.79
N ALA A 26 -6.66 -9.81 1.67
CA ALA A 26 -7.11 -9.28 0.39
C ALA A 26 -5.92 -8.85 -0.48
N ILE A 27 -4.95 -8.15 0.09
CA ILE A 27 -3.71 -7.74 -0.59
C ILE A 27 -2.97 -8.96 -1.15
N ALA A 28 -2.76 -10.00 -0.34
CA ALA A 28 -2.06 -11.21 -0.77
C ALA A 28 -2.78 -11.92 -1.94
N ILE A 29 -4.12 -11.92 -1.95
CA ILE A 29 -4.89 -12.46 -3.08
C ILE A 29 -4.71 -11.61 -4.33
N LEU A 30 -4.82 -10.28 -4.21
CA LEU A 30 -4.67 -9.37 -5.35
C LEU A 30 -3.27 -9.49 -5.95
N GLU A 31 -2.24 -9.58 -5.12
CA GLU A 31 -0.86 -9.80 -5.53
C GLU A 31 -0.70 -11.12 -6.29
N ALA A 32 -1.26 -12.22 -5.76
CA ALA A 32 -1.21 -13.52 -6.41
C ALA A 32 -1.95 -13.51 -7.77
N LEU A 33 -3.08 -12.80 -7.86
CA LEU A 33 -3.82 -12.63 -9.11
C LEU A 33 -3.03 -11.80 -10.13
N ALA A 34 -2.43 -10.69 -9.70
CA ALA A 34 -1.59 -9.85 -10.56
C ALA A 34 -0.41 -10.65 -11.12
N LYS A 35 0.34 -11.35 -10.26
CA LYS A 35 1.49 -12.19 -10.65
C LYS A 35 1.12 -13.34 -11.58
N THR A 36 -0.08 -13.92 -11.43
CA THR A 36 -0.54 -15.03 -12.29
C THR A 36 -1.19 -14.57 -13.58
N SER A 37 -1.61 -13.30 -13.68
CA SER A 37 -2.28 -12.78 -14.87
C SER A 37 -1.36 -12.62 -16.08
N GLY A 38 -0.04 -12.53 -15.87
CA GLY A 38 0.94 -12.28 -16.93
C GLY A 38 0.80 -10.89 -17.57
N ARG A 39 0.14 -9.95 -16.88
CA ARG A 39 -0.11 -8.58 -17.36
C ARG A 39 0.33 -7.58 -16.30
N ASP A 40 0.93 -6.49 -16.77
CA ASP A 40 1.29 -5.36 -15.92
C ASP A 40 0.09 -4.42 -15.78
N PHE A 41 -0.55 -4.46 -14.61
CA PHE A 41 -1.69 -3.60 -14.30
C PHE A 41 -1.27 -2.50 -13.32
N PRO A 42 -1.56 -1.21 -13.58
CA PRO A 42 -1.34 -0.18 -12.57
C PRO A 42 -2.20 -0.48 -11.33
N VAL A 43 -1.63 -0.26 -10.15
CA VAL A 43 -2.29 -0.50 -8.87
C VAL A 43 -2.56 0.82 -8.18
N ILE A 44 -3.82 1.04 -7.76
CA ILE A 44 -4.23 2.21 -7.00
C ILE A 44 -4.65 1.72 -5.61
N ILE A 45 -4.05 2.28 -4.56
CA ILE A 45 -4.29 1.88 -3.18
C ILE A 45 -4.76 3.10 -2.39
N ASP A 46 -5.98 3.03 -1.88
CA ASP A 46 -6.60 4.09 -1.08
C ASP A 46 -6.64 3.72 0.40
N THR A 47 -6.23 4.64 1.27
CA THR A 47 -6.12 4.46 2.73
C THR A 47 -5.39 3.18 3.12
N PRO A 48 -4.12 3.02 2.68
CA PRO A 48 -3.41 1.75 2.70
C PRO A 48 -3.20 1.16 4.10
N LEU A 49 -3.23 1.97 5.16
CA LEU A 49 -2.64 1.61 6.46
C LEU A 49 -3.55 1.83 7.67
N GLY A 50 -4.67 2.55 7.53
CA GLY A 50 -5.50 3.02 8.64
C GLY A 50 -6.07 1.92 9.55
N ARG A 51 -6.08 0.65 9.12
CA ARG A 51 -6.62 -0.51 9.88
C ARG A 51 -5.55 -1.49 10.36
N LEU A 52 -4.27 -1.17 10.19
CA LEU A 52 -3.14 -2.04 10.50
C LEU A 52 -2.36 -1.52 11.71
N ASP A 53 -1.83 -2.44 12.52
CA ASP A 53 -0.81 -2.13 13.54
C ASP A 53 0.57 -1.87 12.89
N SER A 54 1.53 -1.40 13.69
CA SER A 54 2.85 -1.01 13.20
C SER A 54 3.59 -2.14 12.47
N GLN A 55 3.53 -3.38 12.96
CA GLN A 55 4.24 -4.50 12.34
C GLN A 55 3.69 -4.82 10.96
N HIS A 56 2.36 -4.76 10.80
CA HIS A 56 1.73 -4.99 9.51
C HIS A 56 1.95 -3.83 8.55
N ARG A 57 1.97 -2.57 9.03
CA ARG A 57 2.34 -1.41 8.23
C ARG A 57 3.77 -1.52 7.69
N ASP A 58 4.72 -1.84 8.56
CA ASP A 58 6.13 -2.03 8.18
C ASP A 58 6.27 -3.04 7.03
N LYS A 59 5.55 -4.16 7.09
CA LYS A 59 5.60 -5.18 6.02
C LYS A 59 5.08 -4.65 4.69
N LEU A 60 3.96 -3.93 4.68
CA LEU A 60 3.40 -3.41 3.43
C LEU A 60 4.30 -2.34 2.82
N ILE A 61 4.83 -1.44 3.64
CA ILE A 61 5.68 -0.33 3.19
C ILE A 61 7.01 -0.84 2.63
N ASN A 62 7.65 -1.81 3.30
CA ASN A 62 8.97 -2.27 2.89
C ASN A 62 8.96 -3.34 1.80
N HIS A 63 7.84 -4.04 1.58
CA HIS A 63 7.84 -5.23 0.72
C HIS A 63 6.71 -5.29 -0.29
N TYR A 64 5.58 -4.61 -0.05
CA TYR A 64 4.45 -4.69 -0.95
C TYR A 64 4.34 -3.45 -1.84
N PHE A 65 4.30 -2.25 -1.29
CA PHE A 65 4.04 -1.05 -2.11
C PHE A 65 5.07 -0.79 -3.21
N PRO A 66 6.39 -0.96 -2.98
CA PRO A 66 7.39 -0.81 -4.06
C PRO A 66 7.26 -1.86 -5.18
N GLU A 67 6.76 -3.05 -4.84
CA GLU A 67 6.77 -4.23 -5.70
C GLU A 67 5.37 -4.64 -6.20
N ALA A 68 4.33 -3.88 -5.85
CA ALA A 68 2.94 -4.26 -6.14
C ALA A 68 2.64 -4.25 -7.65
N SER A 69 3.32 -3.36 -8.40
CA SER A 69 3.23 -3.26 -9.86
C SER A 69 4.33 -2.33 -10.39
N HIS A 70 4.52 -2.30 -11.72
CA HIS A 70 5.33 -1.30 -12.41
C HIS A 70 4.86 0.15 -12.16
N GLN A 71 3.55 0.35 -11.90
CA GLN A 71 3.01 1.66 -11.53
C GLN A 71 2.07 1.52 -10.33
N VAL A 72 2.39 2.25 -9.26
CA VAL A 72 1.60 2.29 -8.03
C VAL A 72 1.20 3.73 -7.73
N VAL A 73 -0.09 3.96 -7.49
CA VAL A 73 -0.62 5.23 -6.99
C VAL A 73 -1.11 5.00 -5.58
N LEU A 74 -0.41 5.59 -4.60
CA LEU A 74 -0.73 5.50 -3.20
C LEU A 74 -1.48 6.76 -2.75
N LEU A 75 -2.70 6.58 -2.25
CA LEU A 75 -3.49 7.65 -1.65
C LEU A 75 -3.52 7.41 -0.14
N SER A 76 -2.90 8.31 0.62
CA SER A 76 -2.75 8.18 2.06
C SER A 76 -2.91 9.52 2.78
N THR A 77 -3.16 9.44 4.08
CA THR A 77 -3.07 10.58 4.99
C THR A 77 -1.67 10.67 5.62
N ASP A 78 -1.36 11.81 6.21
CA ASP A 78 -0.16 12.08 7.03
C ASP A 78 0.00 11.10 8.21
N THR A 79 -1.12 10.62 8.75
CA THR A 79 -1.18 9.65 9.85
C THR A 79 -0.97 8.19 9.41
N GLU A 80 -1.11 7.91 8.12
CA GLU A 80 -0.89 6.59 7.55
C GLU A 80 0.54 6.44 7.05
N VAL A 81 0.98 7.37 6.20
CA VAL A 81 2.35 7.47 5.71
C VAL A 81 2.97 8.70 6.34
N ASP A 82 3.64 8.49 7.47
CA ASP A 82 4.34 9.53 8.20
C ASP A 82 5.69 9.88 7.53
N GLU A 83 6.35 10.92 8.05
CA GLU A 83 7.65 11.38 7.56
C GLU A 83 8.69 10.25 7.54
N ARG A 84 8.72 9.40 8.56
CA ARG A 84 9.66 8.28 8.66
C ARG A 84 9.45 7.30 7.50
N TYR A 85 8.22 6.88 7.25
CA TYR A 85 7.95 5.99 6.13
C TYR A 85 8.21 6.64 4.77
N PHE A 86 7.83 7.90 4.63
CA PHE A 86 8.02 8.65 3.39
C PHE A 86 9.52 8.81 3.07
N VAL A 87 10.31 9.32 4.02
CA VAL A 87 11.73 9.68 3.83
C VAL A 87 12.63 8.44 3.86
N ASP A 88 12.43 7.53 4.81
CA ASP A 88 13.39 6.45 5.05
C ASP A 88 13.09 5.19 4.23
N ARG A 89 11.84 4.98 3.81
CA ARG A 89 11.41 3.71 3.19
C ARG A 89 10.94 3.83 1.75
N LEU A 90 10.11 4.83 1.44
CA LEU A 90 9.49 4.95 0.11
C LEU A 90 10.25 5.87 -0.84
N ARG A 91 11.12 6.74 -0.32
CA ARG A 91 11.79 7.80 -1.08
C ARG A 91 12.43 7.35 -2.39
N ASP A 92 13.09 6.20 -2.39
CA ASP A 92 13.83 5.73 -3.56
C ASP A 92 12.91 5.18 -4.67
N ASP A 93 11.70 4.77 -4.30
CA ASP A 93 10.68 4.23 -5.21
C ASP A 93 9.65 5.30 -5.64
N ILE A 94 9.70 6.50 -5.05
CA ILE A 94 8.81 7.61 -5.39
C ILE A 94 9.31 8.34 -6.64
N SER A 95 8.53 8.24 -7.71
CA SER A 95 8.72 9.06 -8.91
C SER A 95 8.15 10.47 -8.73
N HIS A 96 6.94 10.60 -8.20
CA HIS A 96 6.25 11.87 -7.98
C HIS A 96 5.44 11.81 -6.69
N ALA A 97 5.37 12.94 -5.98
CA ALA A 97 4.52 13.12 -4.82
C ALA A 97 3.66 14.38 -5.00
N TYR A 98 2.40 14.30 -4.54
CA TYR A 98 1.47 15.42 -4.55
C TYR A 98 0.67 15.49 -3.25
N GLU A 99 0.44 16.70 -2.77
CA GLU A 99 -0.46 16.99 -1.66
C GLU A 99 -1.76 17.60 -2.21
N ILE A 100 -2.90 17.03 -1.79
CA ILE A 100 -4.23 17.56 -2.12
C ILE A 100 -4.64 18.55 -1.04
N VAL A 101 -4.62 19.84 -1.35
CA VAL A 101 -4.96 20.91 -0.39
C VAL A 101 -6.38 21.41 -0.64
N PHE A 102 -7.27 21.18 0.32
CA PHE A 102 -8.65 21.66 0.27
C PHE A 102 -8.77 23.12 0.75
N ASN A 103 -9.45 23.96 -0.04
CA ASN A 103 -9.80 25.32 0.34
C ASN A 103 -11.28 25.39 0.75
N ALA A 104 -11.52 25.61 2.05
CA ALA A 104 -12.86 25.64 2.62
C ALA A 104 -13.73 26.83 2.15
N HIS A 105 -13.10 27.94 1.73
CA HIS A 105 -13.78 29.14 1.25
C HIS A 105 -14.28 28.96 -0.19
N THR A 106 -13.42 28.45 -1.07
CA THR A 106 -13.77 28.23 -2.49
C THR A 106 -14.44 26.88 -2.75
N LYS A 107 -14.48 25.99 -1.74
CA LYS A 107 -14.97 24.61 -1.84
C LYS A 107 -14.27 23.81 -2.95
N SER A 108 -12.99 24.07 -3.15
CA SER A 108 -12.18 23.44 -4.21
C SER A 108 -10.89 22.86 -3.63
N SER A 109 -10.32 21.88 -4.33
CA SER A 109 -9.00 21.33 -4.00
C SER A 109 -7.97 21.73 -5.06
N ALA A 110 -6.73 21.94 -4.63
CA ALA A 110 -5.59 22.15 -5.51
C ALA A 110 -4.51 21.10 -5.22
N LEU A 111 -3.75 20.73 -6.26
CA LEU A 111 -2.58 19.87 -6.10
C LEU A 111 -1.34 20.74 -5.89
N LYS A 112 -0.54 20.38 -4.89
CA LYS A 112 0.81 20.92 -4.71
C LYS A 112 1.84 19.81 -4.93
N PRO A 113 2.95 20.07 -5.65
CA PRO A 113 4.06 19.13 -5.73
C PRO A 113 4.64 18.84 -4.34
N GLY A 114 5.15 17.63 -4.15
CA GLY A 114 5.64 17.14 -2.87
C GLY A 114 4.58 16.39 -2.08
N TYR A 115 5.00 15.78 -0.97
CA TYR A 115 4.11 15.26 0.08
C TYR A 115 4.23 16.17 1.30
N PHE A 116 3.52 15.88 2.40
CA PHE A 116 3.50 16.70 3.63
C PHE A 116 4.89 17.18 4.13
N TRP A 117 5.97 16.48 3.77
CA TRP A 117 7.36 16.71 4.24
C TRP A 117 8.40 16.88 3.09
N GLU A 118 7.94 17.13 1.86
CA GLU A 118 8.67 17.32 0.58
C GLU A 118 9.60 16.20 0.06
N LEU A 119 9.48 15.91 -1.25
CA LEU A 119 10.62 15.74 -2.17
C LEU A 119 10.14 15.89 -3.63
N THR A 120 10.71 16.84 -4.36
CA THR A 120 10.66 16.97 -5.82
C THR A 120 11.96 16.41 -6.41
N LYS A 121 11.89 15.31 -7.15
CA LYS A 121 12.81 15.10 -8.27
C LYS A 121 12.15 15.76 -9.47
N GLU A 122 12.53 16.99 -9.78
CA GLU A 122 12.21 17.55 -11.09
C GLU A 122 12.79 16.60 -12.14
N ALA A 123 11.93 16.04 -12.98
CA ALA A 123 12.35 15.31 -14.15
C ALA A 123 13.10 16.31 -15.06
N VAL A 124 14.41 16.12 -15.19
CA VAL A 124 15.19 16.67 -16.30
C VAL A 124 14.80 15.93 -17.58
#